data_AF-A0A699TQW4-F1
#
_entry.id   AF-A0A699TQW4-F1
#
_cell.length_a   1.000
_cell.length_b   1.000
_cell.length_c   1.000
_cell.angle_alpha   90.00
_cell.angle_beta   90.00
_cell.angle_gamma   90.00
#
_symmetry.space_group_name_H-M   'P 1'
#
loop_
_entity.id
_entity.type
_entity.pdbx_description
1 polymer ?
#
loop_
_entity_poly.entity_id
_entity_poly.type
_entity_poly.pdbx_seq_one_letter_code
_entity_poly.pdbx_strand_id
1 'polypeptide(L)'
;MNIWKVIQNGNSMKRTGRDHDGSVIILPPMTAEEHIAVQSESKARTTLLQSILDDHVADFHYLDDARDIWNAIKARIREEEGLHKRYDKMQKILSQLNQLKAKPDAEDINLKFLR
;
A
#
# COMPACT_ATOMS: atom_id res chain seq x y z
N MET A 1 16.36 -5.62 -19.21
CA MET A 1 16.61 -4.56 -18.21
C MET A 1 16.54 -5.18 -16.80
N ASN A 2 17.30 -4.73 -15.78
CA ASN A 2 17.24 -5.30 -14.42
C ASN A 2 16.27 -4.48 -13.53
N ILE A 3 15.16 -5.08 -13.10
CA ILE A 3 14.11 -4.47 -12.26
C ILE A 3 14.70 -3.88 -10.97
N TRP A 4 15.71 -4.54 -10.38
CA TRP A 4 16.37 -4.07 -9.16
C TRP A 4 17.06 -2.72 -9.35
N LYS A 5 17.68 -2.49 -10.53
CA LYS A 5 18.28 -1.18 -10.85
C LYS A 5 17.23 -0.07 -10.93
N VAL A 6 16.03 -0.37 -11.42
CA VAL A 6 14.93 0.63 -11.53
C VAL A 6 14.44 1.03 -10.14
N ILE A 7 14.27 0.06 -9.23
CA ILE A 7 13.86 0.28 -7.84
C ILE A 7 14.92 1.09 -7.08
N GLN A 8 16.21 0.72 -7.20
CA GLN A 8 17.31 1.44 -6.56
C GLN A 8 17.42 2.88 -7.04
N ASN A 9 17.20 3.13 -8.34
CA ASN A 9 17.26 4.49 -8.89
C ASN A 9 16.08 5.35 -8.40
N GLY A 10 14.89 4.75 -8.26
CA GLY A 10 13.71 5.40 -7.68
C GLY A 10 13.82 5.70 -6.19
N ASN A 11 14.55 4.87 -5.42
CA ASN A 11 14.79 5.07 -3.99
C ASN A 11 16.00 5.97 -3.68
N SER A 12 16.72 6.47 -4.69
CA SER A 12 17.87 7.35 -4.44
C SER A 12 17.42 8.62 -3.72
N MET A 13 17.90 8.80 -2.49
CA MET A 13 17.48 9.82 -1.52
C MET A 13 17.99 11.22 -1.89
N LYS A 14 17.77 11.67 -3.13
CA LYS A 14 18.09 13.04 -3.54
C LYS A 14 16.95 13.96 -3.09
N ARG A 15 17.07 14.56 -1.91
CA ARG A 15 16.17 15.62 -1.47
C ARG A 15 16.53 16.93 -2.17
N THR A 16 15.76 17.25 -3.20
CA THR A 16 15.77 18.53 -3.88
C THR A 16 14.64 19.41 -3.34
N GLY A 17 14.99 20.55 -2.76
CA GLY A 17 14.04 21.62 -2.41
C GLY A 17 13.96 22.67 -3.53
N ARG A 18 13.06 23.65 -3.38
CA ARG A 18 13.08 24.89 -4.17
C ARG A 18 13.39 26.06 -3.26
N ASP A 19 14.28 26.95 -3.70
CA ASP A 19 14.48 28.24 -3.05
C ASP A 19 13.32 29.21 -3.36
N HIS A 20 13.42 30.42 -2.83
CA HIS A 20 12.44 31.50 -2.97
C HIS A 20 12.30 31.97 -4.43
N ASP A 21 13.32 31.71 -5.26
CA ASP A 21 13.36 32.05 -6.68
C ASP A 21 12.91 30.86 -7.56
N GLY A 22 12.56 29.72 -6.94
CA GLY A 22 12.11 28.51 -7.62
C GLY A 22 13.23 27.62 -8.17
N SER A 23 14.49 27.93 -7.88
CA SER A 23 15.65 27.13 -8.27
C SER A 23 15.74 25.87 -7.42
N VAL A 24 16.16 24.76 -8.05
CA VAL A 24 16.33 23.49 -7.36
C VAL A 24 17.59 23.54 -6.49
N ILE A 25 17.42 23.44 -5.17
CA ILE A 25 18.54 23.37 -4.22
C ILE A 25 18.64 21.95 -3.64
N ILE A 26 19.87 21.46 -3.46
CA ILE A 26 20.12 20.24 -2.70
C ILE A 26 20.03 20.60 -1.22
N LEU A 27 19.07 20.00 -0.52
CA LEU A 27 18.90 20.22 0.91
C LEU A 27 20.08 19.60 1.68
N PRO A 28 20.62 20.27 2.72
CA PRO A 28 21.73 19.74 3.49
C PRO A 28 21.37 18.41 4.17
N PRO A 29 22.37 17.58 4.50
CA PRO A 29 22.15 16.29 5.16
C PRO A 29 21.41 16.49 6.48
N MET A 30 20.30 15.80 6.58
CA MET A 30 19.34 15.81 7.68
C MET A 30 19.97 15.30 8.99
N THR A 31 19.38 15.65 10.15
CA THR A 31 19.86 15.20 11.47
C THR A 31 19.89 13.66 11.58
N ALA A 32 20.62 13.12 12.56
CA ALA A 32 20.80 11.67 12.71
C ALA A 32 19.46 10.92 12.88
N GLU A 33 18.49 11.49 13.60
CA GLU A 33 17.16 10.88 13.77
C GLU A 33 16.37 10.83 12.47
N GLU A 34 16.44 11.89 11.68
CA GLU A 34 15.74 11.98 10.41
C GLU A 34 16.36 11.05 9.35
N HIS A 35 17.68 10.85 9.38
CA HIS A 35 18.35 9.86 8.55
C HIS A 35 17.86 8.44 8.87
N ILE A 36 17.69 8.09 10.15
CA ILE A 36 17.14 6.81 10.58
C ILE A 36 15.69 6.64 10.11
N ALA A 37 14.87 7.68 10.23
CA ALA A 37 13.48 7.66 9.78
C ALA A 37 13.37 7.42 8.27
N VAL A 38 14.10 8.19 7.44
CA VAL A 38 14.06 8.03 5.98
C VAL A 38 14.61 6.68 5.53
N GLN A 39 15.67 6.20 6.18
CA GLN A 39 16.21 4.87 5.89
C GLN A 39 15.21 3.76 6.24
N SER A 40 14.52 3.87 7.38
CA SER A 40 13.48 2.91 7.78
C SER A 40 12.28 2.92 6.84
N GLU A 41 11.87 4.10 6.35
CA GLU A 41 10.79 4.27 5.37
C GLU A 41 11.19 3.68 4.01
N SER A 42 12.41 3.96 3.53
CA SER A 42 12.92 3.38 2.28
C SER A 42 13.03 1.86 2.36
N LYS A 43 13.42 1.32 3.52
CA LYS A 43 13.45 -0.12 3.77
C LYS A 43 12.04 -0.73 3.76
N ALA A 44 11.08 -0.10 4.45
CA ALA A 44 9.69 -0.54 4.45
C ALA A 44 9.08 -0.52 3.03
N ARG A 45 9.35 0.54 2.25
CA ARG A 45 8.94 0.63 0.83
C ARG A 45 9.55 -0.46 -0.03
N THR A 46 10.84 -0.75 0.17
CA THR A 46 11.53 -1.81 -0.59
C THR A 46 10.95 -3.18 -0.25
N THR A 47 10.69 -3.45 1.03
CA THR A 47 10.06 -4.71 1.46
C THR A 47 8.64 -4.85 0.90
N LEU A 48 7.84 -3.78 0.91
CA LEU A 48 6.51 -3.78 0.31
C LEU A 48 6.56 -4.02 -1.21
N LEU A 49 7.46 -3.34 -1.91
CA LEU A 49 7.64 -3.56 -3.36
C LEU A 49 8.11 -4.98 -3.66
N GLN A 50 8.98 -5.54 -2.83
CA GLN A 50 9.45 -6.92 -2.99
C GLN A 50 8.31 -7.91 -2.84
N SER A 51 7.43 -7.77 -1.83
CA SER A 51 6.30 -8.68 -1.65
C SER A 51 5.30 -8.60 -2.80
N ILE A 52 5.05 -7.41 -3.33
CA ILE A 52 4.15 -7.20 -4.48
C ILE A 52 4.76 -7.78 -5.77
N LEU A 53 6.08 -7.62 -5.95
CA LEU A 53 6.79 -8.15 -7.11
C LEU A 53 6.97 -9.66 -7.04
N ASP A 54 7.15 -10.27 -5.86
CA ASP A 54 7.41 -11.72 -5.73
C ASP A 54 6.22 -12.56 -6.23
N ASP A 55 4.99 -12.15 -5.88
CA ASP A 55 3.76 -12.83 -6.31
C ASP A 55 3.46 -12.67 -7.81
N HIS A 56 4.05 -11.66 -8.46
CA HIS A 56 3.69 -11.23 -9.81
C HIS A 56 4.89 -10.97 -10.74
N VAL A 57 6.08 -11.49 -10.40
CA VAL A 57 7.33 -11.20 -11.12
C VAL A 57 7.24 -11.57 -12.61
N ALA A 58 6.43 -12.59 -12.91
CA ALA A 58 6.18 -13.08 -14.26
C ALA A 58 5.53 -12.04 -15.18
N ASP A 59 4.69 -11.16 -14.63
CA ASP A 59 3.98 -10.12 -15.38
C ASP A 59 4.95 -9.03 -15.90
N PHE A 60 6.13 -8.90 -15.28
CA PHE A 60 7.12 -7.88 -15.63
C PHE A 60 8.21 -8.39 -16.58
N HIS A 61 8.27 -9.69 -16.87
CA HIS A 61 9.31 -10.28 -17.74
C HIS A 61 9.24 -9.82 -19.21
N TYR A 62 8.09 -9.32 -19.66
CA TYR A 62 7.89 -8.81 -21.02
C TYR A 62 8.13 -7.30 -21.15
N LEU A 63 8.42 -6.61 -20.03
CA LEU A 63 8.64 -5.18 -20.01
C LEU A 63 10.14 -4.89 -20.06
N ASP A 64 10.59 -4.30 -21.17
CA ASP A 64 12.00 -3.97 -21.38
C ASP A 64 12.32 -2.51 -21.02
N ASP A 65 11.32 -1.63 -21.05
CA ASP A 65 11.48 -0.21 -20.75
C ASP A 65 11.25 0.11 -19.26
N ALA A 66 12.13 0.92 -18.68
CA ALA A 66 12.09 1.27 -17.26
C ALA A 66 10.82 2.07 -16.90
N ARG A 67 10.31 2.88 -17.83
CA ARG A 67 9.09 3.67 -17.62
C ARG A 67 7.86 2.75 -17.56
N ASP A 68 7.83 1.74 -18.41
CA ASP A 68 6.71 0.79 -18.48
C ASP A 68 6.69 -0.14 -17.27
N ILE A 69 7.86 -0.65 -16.84
CA ILE A 69 8.02 -1.38 -15.57
C ILE A 69 7.49 -0.54 -14.40
N TRP A 70 7.89 0.74 -14.32
CA TRP A 70 7.44 1.64 -13.25
C TRP A 70 5.93 1.91 -13.29
N ASN A 71 5.34 2.05 -14.47
CA ASN A 71 3.89 2.26 -14.62
C ASN A 71 3.10 1.00 -14.22
N ALA A 72 3.57 -0.19 -14.59
CA ALA A 72 2.97 -1.45 -14.20
C ALA A 72 3.02 -1.66 -12.67
N ILE A 73 4.15 -1.35 -12.03
CA ILE A 73 4.30 -1.41 -10.56
C ILE A 73 3.29 -0.46 -9.88
N LYS A 74 3.18 0.79 -10.34
CA LYS A 74 2.21 1.75 -9.79
C LYS A 74 0.75 1.29 -9.95
N ALA A 75 0.43 0.65 -11.08
CA ALA A 75 -0.91 0.13 -11.33
C ALA A 75 -1.26 -0.99 -10.34
N ARG A 76 -0.31 -1.90 -10.06
CA ARG A 76 -0.49 -2.99 -9.09
C ARG A 76 -0.63 -2.51 -7.66
N ILE A 77 0.23 -1.60 -7.20
CA ILE A 77 0.09 -1.00 -5.86
C ILE A 77 -1.30 -0.39 -5.68
N ARG A 78 -1.80 0.33 -6.69
CA ARG A 78 -3.14 0.92 -6.68
C ARG A 78 -4.26 -0.13 -6.67
N GLU A 79 -4.05 -1.26 -7.35
CA GLU A 79 -4.99 -2.39 -7.35
C GLU A 79 -5.05 -3.07 -5.98
N GLU A 80 -3.89 -3.34 -5.36
CA GLU A 80 -3.79 -3.94 -4.03
C GLU A 80 -4.37 -3.06 -2.92
N GLU A 81 -4.14 -1.75 -2.95
CA GLU A 81 -4.81 -0.81 -2.05
C GLU A 81 -6.34 -0.89 -2.19
N GLY A 82 -6.82 -1.04 -3.43
CA GLY A 82 -8.24 -1.25 -3.74
C GLY A 82 -8.75 -2.61 -3.25
N LEU A 83 -7.92 -3.65 -3.33
CA LEU A 83 -8.20 -5.00 -2.88
C LEU A 83 -8.33 -5.07 -1.37
N HIS A 84 -7.42 -4.43 -0.63
CA HIS A 84 -7.47 -4.32 0.83
C HIS A 84 -8.79 -3.68 1.29
N LYS A 85 -9.18 -2.55 0.67
CA LYS A 85 -10.44 -1.88 0.95
C LYS A 85 -11.67 -2.73 0.61
N ARG A 86 -11.61 -3.56 -0.43
CA ARG A 86 -12.68 -4.51 -0.78
C ARG A 86 -12.76 -5.64 0.24
N TYR A 87 -11.62 -6.17 0.66
CA TYR A 87 -11.53 -7.24 1.65
C TYR A 87 -12.09 -6.80 3.01
N ASP A 88 -11.73 -5.60 3.49
CA ASP A 88 -12.28 -5.04 4.73
C ASP A 88 -13.81 -4.90 4.71
N LYS A 89 -14.37 -4.44 3.57
CA LYS A 89 -15.82 -4.38 3.39
C LYS A 89 -16.46 -5.76 3.42
N MET A 90 -15.83 -6.75 2.78
CA MET A 90 -16.32 -8.12 2.74
C MET A 90 -16.30 -8.75 4.15
N GLN A 91 -15.23 -8.55 4.92
CA GLN A 91 -15.12 -8.98 6.31
C GLN A 91 -16.21 -8.35 7.20
N LYS A 92 -16.46 -7.05 7.02
CA LYS A 92 -17.54 -6.34 7.73
C LYS A 92 -18.92 -6.94 7.43
N ILE A 93 -19.21 -7.24 6.16
CA ILE A 93 -20.49 -7.85 5.74
C ILE A 93 -20.62 -9.27 6.33
N LEU A 94 -19.55 -10.06 6.30
CA LEU A 94 -19.55 -11.41 6.88
C LEU A 94 -19.79 -11.38 8.40
N SER A 95 -19.21 -10.42 9.10
CA SER A 95 -19.45 -10.20 10.54
C SER A 95 -20.92 -9.88 10.82
N GLN A 96 -21.54 -8.99 10.04
CA GLN A 96 -22.96 -8.64 10.16
C GLN A 96 -23.89 -9.84 9.87
N LEU A 97 -23.58 -10.62 8.84
CA LEU A 97 -24.37 -11.82 8.51
C LEU A 97 -24.27 -12.89 9.60
N ASN A 98 -23.09 -13.04 10.23
CA ASN A 98 -22.92 -13.95 11.35
C ASN A 98 -23.70 -13.49 12.60
N GLN A 99 -23.79 -12.17 12.84
CA GLN A 99 -24.62 -11.61 13.92
C GLN A 99 -26.12 -11.83 13.67
N LEU A 100 -26.58 -11.77 12.41
CA LEU A 100 -27.97 -12.04 12.06
C LEU A 100 -28.33 -13.54 12.08
N LYS A 101 -27.33 -14.42 11.94
CA LYS A 101 -27.49 -15.88 12.06
C LYS A 101 -27.39 -16.37 13.51
N ALA A 102 -26.91 -15.56 14.44
CA ALA A 102 -27.11 -15.82 15.85
C ALA A 102 -28.62 -15.80 16.10
N LYS A 103 -29.19 -16.94 16.50
CA LYS A 103 -30.62 -17.00 16.84
C LYS A 103 -30.90 -15.88 17.86
N PRO A 104 -31.90 -15.01 17.66
CA PRO A 104 -32.43 -14.30 18.82
C PRO A 104 -32.82 -15.40 19.80
N ASP A 105 -32.31 -15.31 21.03
CA ASP A 105 -32.70 -16.23 22.08
C ASP A 105 -34.23 -16.22 22.12
N ALA A 106 -34.84 -17.40 22.20
CA ALA A 106 -36.30 -17.54 22.06
C ALA A 106 -37.09 -16.76 23.14
N GLU A 107 -36.39 -16.14 24.09
CA GLU A 107 -36.91 -15.28 25.14
C GLU A 107 -37.35 -13.88 24.65
N ASP A 108 -36.86 -13.36 23.52
CA ASP A 108 -37.17 -11.98 23.07
C ASP A 108 -38.47 -11.87 22.21
N ILE A 109 -39.10 -12.99 21.87
CA ILE A 109 -40.34 -13.01 21.04
C ILE A 109 -41.62 -12.93 21.91
N ASN A 110 -41.51 -12.95 23.26
CA ASN A 110 -42.67 -13.18 24.13
C ASN A 110 -43.23 -11.96 24.89
N LEU A 111 -43.25 -10.74 24.34
CA LEU A 111 -43.83 -9.60 25.10
C LEU A 111 -44.64 -8.54 24.32
N LYS A 112 -45.05 -8.77 23.07
CA LYS A 112 -45.83 -7.74 22.32
C LYS A 112 -47.18 -8.16 21.72
N PHE A 113 -47.70 -9.35 22.02
CA PHE A 113 -49.01 -9.80 21.50
C PHE A 113 -50.08 -10.09 22.56
N LEU A 114 -49.87 -9.70 23.82
CA LEU A 114 -50.86 -9.86 24.91
C LEU A 114 -51.33 -8.51 25.48
N ARG A 115 -51.90 -7.65 24.64
CA ARG A 115 -52.83 -6.62 25.10
C ARG A 115 -54.02 -6.51 24.16
#